data_AF-A0A9D0LJ15-F1
#
_entry.id   AF-A0A9D0LJ15-F1
#
_cell.length_a   1.000
_cell.length_b   1.000
_cell.length_c   1.000
_cell.angle_alpha   90.00
_cell.angle_beta   90.00
_cell.angle_gamma   90.00
#
_symmetry.space_group_name_H-M   'P 1'
#
loop_
_entity.id
_entity.type
_entity.pdbx_description
1 polymer ?
#
loop_
_entity_poly.entity_id
_entity_poly.type
_entity_poly.pdbx_seq_one_letter_code
_entity_poly.pdbx_strand_id
1 'polypeptide(L)'
;LQQHGEPKRLALARRCFYFKAELPLSRLRQAADPPWQQALLRRMTRAWGWSDGYLALLDARSHWKIDRVLEERNTLVRELTHSYRLLTDFARDHAHGGHIDPQELSLLGRRLYTALEKRPGKIDSINPGISRGLMEEQISLHCRDDGAGERRWLLYLGEVDEGQARVSHPIKTTGSLIEMLAWCHLNRVILPGTLIAQYPEEGPVARAELNALLATLRDHCPAGSEPESDMEALASPPAARACTLFVNTGIDPMDRLSRLGKQLTSKRSDPLSFGATHASLVVSVELLLTTSWGEVLVLAYQGTSGLMESLCHYLKLALAPTHQATHEVSAHSFSSVRSAGISRRLAQLFNDARRCFERCGEAGPGRFLLQVGDDYHLLQRQGEDFHWLSFQTLEQLLEMLGEPREQYQPLCVDGQTLQETPLPTLFRHDRPGLIQLFHHTRRGITRLFLLDEQGALFQQEMPATDEHFLMLQQQRFLDGIRLLRSLRAEQPAHRLLLDRPCFYRLQQDRDGRFDCIPLQPPRHRLPDNYLELRLVSDSLDLRHSPHYLVCGDREFSAFEYGEQLFPTVAAYILGQRREHRQYPIYLTGLELNRGAGDRRLSTIELFNFKKRLEGRLNHALAALARE
;
A
#
# COMPACT_ATOMS: atom_id res chain seq x y z
N LEU A 1 -3.18 -16.32 48.97
CA LEU A 1 -2.07 -17.09 48.37
C LEU A 1 -1.68 -18.32 49.18
N GLN A 2 -1.18 -18.19 50.42
CA GLN A 2 -0.78 -19.36 51.24
C GLN A 2 -1.98 -20.26 51.61
N GLN A 3 -3.11 -19.66 51.99
CA GLN A 3 -4.37 -20.40 52.24
C GLN A 3 -5.00 -20.97 50.96
N HIS A 4 -4.69 -20.39 49.79
CA HIS A 4 -5.21 -20.82 48.49
C HIS A 4 -4.29 -21.82 47.77
N GLY A 5 -3.18 -22.26 48.40
CA GLY A 5 -2.29 -23.26 47.81
C GLY A 5 -1.50 -22.79 46.58
N GLU A 6 -1.17 -21.49 46.47
CA GLU A 6 -0.47 -20.92 45.31
C GLU A 6 1.00 -20.55 45.61
N PRO A 7 1.92 -21.52 45.70
CA PRO A 7 3.29 -21.30 46.17
C PRO A 7 4.13 -20.45 45.20
N LYS A 8 3.92 -20.59 43.89
CA LYS A 8 4.67 -19.84 42.86
C LYS A 8 4.35 -18.34 42.89
N ARG A 9 3.06 -18.00 42.99
CA ARG A 9 2.57 -16.62 43.16
C ARG A 9 3.07 -15.98 44.44
N LEU A 10 3.03 -16.74 45.53
CA LEU A 10 3.54 -16.29 46.83
C LEU A 10 5.05 -16.01 46.76
N ALA A 11 5.83 -16.87 46.10
CA ALA A 11 7.27 -16.67 45.92
C ALA A 11 7.58 -15.43 45.06
N LEU A 12 6.80 -15.16 44.01
CA LEU A 12 6.94 -13.92 43.25
C LEU A 12 6.59 -12.69 44.09
N ALA A 13 5.46 -12.70 44.80
CA ALA A 13 5.06 -11.57 45.65
C ALA A 13 6.12 -11.23 46.71
N ARG A 14 6.73 -12.25 47.33
CA ARG A 14 7.85 -12.08 48.27
C ARG A 14 9.07 -11.44 47.61
N ARG A 15 9.44 -11.87 46.40
CA ARG A 15 10.53 -11.25 45.61
C ARG A 15 10.21 -9.79 45.25
N CYS A 16 9.01 -9.51 44.75
CA CYS A 16 8.59 -8.15 44.41
C CYS A 16 8.63 -7.23 45.63
N PHE A 17 8.16 -7.71 46.79
CA PHE A 17 8.25 -6.98 48.05
C PHE A 17 9.71 -6.70 48.45
N TYR A 18 10.58 -7.71 48.37
CA TYR A 18 12.00 -7.56 48.66
C TYR A 18 12.66 -6.50 47.76
N PHE A 19 12.36 -6.53 46.46
CA PHE A 19 12.86 -5.53 45.52
C PHE A 19 12.32 -4.12 45.81
N LYS A 20 11.04 -4.01 46.16
CA LYS A 20 10.40 -2.73 46.48
C LYS A 20 10.94 -2.12 47.78
N ALA A 21 11.48 -2.94 48.67
CA ALA A 21 12.13 -2.49 49.90
C ALA A 21 13.50 -1.83 49.64
N GLU A 22 14.14 -2.07 48.49
CA GLU A 22 15.41 -1.44 48.08
C GLU A 22 16.58 -1.59 49.10
N LEU A 23 16.55 -2.63 49.94
CA LEU A 23 17.55 -2.90 50.98
C LEU A 23 18.38 -4.16 50.66
N PRO A 24 19.63 -4.03 50.15
CA PRO A 24 20.43 -5.19 49.74
C PRO A 24 21.06 -5.90 50.94
N LEU A 25 20.35 -6.89 51.50
CA LEU A 25 20.73 -7.57 52.74
C LEU A 25 22.07 -8.34 52.68
N SER A 26 22.50 -8.79 51.50
CA SER A 26 23.78 -9.49 51.29
C SER A 26 24.97 -8.54 51.31
N ARG A 27 24.78 -7.26 50.96
CA ARG A 27 25.84 -6.24 50.92
C ARG A 27 25.94 -5.44 52.21
N LEU A 28 24.84 -5.34 52.96
CA LEU A 28 24.81 -4.62 54.23
C LEU A 28 25.54 -5.44 55.31
N ARG A 29 26.59 -4.86 55.89
CA ARG A 29 27.29 -5.42 57.06
C ARG A 29 26.28 -5.65 58.19
N GLN A 30 26.46 -6.73 58.94
CA GLN A 30 25.71 -6.97 60.16
C GLN A 30 26.23 -5.98 61.22
N ALA A 31 25.56 -4.84 61.35
CA ALA A 31 25.78 -3.93 62.48
C ALA A 31 25.17 -4.55 63.74
N ALA A 32 25.73 -4.22 64.91
CA ALA A 32 25.17 -4.65 66.20
C ALA A 32 23.75 -4.08 66.44
N ASP A 33 23.45 -2.91 65.87
CA ASP A 33 22.12 -2.28 65.91
C ASP A 33 21.68 -1.86 64.50
N PRO A 34 21.11 -2.78 63.70
CA PRO A 34 20.63 -2.46 62.36
C PRO A 34 19.30 -1.68 62.43
N PRO A 35 19.02 -0.79 61.46
CA PRO A 35 17.71 -0.14 61.34
C PRO A 35 16.57 -1.17 61.40
N TRP A 36 15.47 -0.84 62.07
CA TRP A 36 14.34 -1.78 62.29
C TRP A 36 13.82 -2.43 60.99
N GLN A 37 13.87 -1.69 59.86
CA GLN A 37 13.49 -2.18 58.53
C GLN A 37 14.38 -3.34 58.07
N GLN A 38 15.69 -3.22 58.29
CA GLN A 38 16.66 -4.27 57.96
C GLN A 38 16.46 -5.50 58.85
N ALA A 39 16.23 -5.30 60.16
CA ALA A 39 15.95 -6.38 61.09
C ALA A 39 14.67 -7.15 60.72
N LEU A 40 13.61 -6.41 60.36
CA LEU A 40 12.34 -6.99 59.92
C LEU A 40 12.51 -7.79 58.62
N LEU A 41 13.16 -7.21 57.60
CA LEU A 41 13.36 -7.87 56.32
C LEU A 41 14.20 -9.13 56.46
N ARG A 42 15.26 -9.12 57.28
CA ARG A 42 16.06 -10.33 57.60
C ARG A 42 15.23 -11.41 58.29
N ARG A 43 14.32 -11.04 59.20
CA ARG A 43 13.41 -12.00 59.85
C ARG A 43 12.46 -12.63 58.81
N MET A 44 11.92 -11.83 57.91
CA MET A 44 11.01 -12.30 56.85
C MET A 44 11.71 -13.23 55.86
N THR A 45 12.90 -12.86 55.36
CA THR A 45 13.63 -13.68 54.38
C THR A 45 14.07 -15.03 54.96
N ARG A 46 14.47 -15.06 56.24
CA ARG A 46 14.72 -16.32 56.97
C ARG A 46 13.46 -17.16 57.11
N ALA A 47 12.33 -16.56 57.49
CA ALA A 47 11.06 -17.26 57.60
C ALA A 47 10.55 -17.81 56.25
N TRP A 48 10.93 -17.20 55.13
CA TRP A 48 10.63 -17.69 53.79
C TRP A 48 11.57 -18.80 53.30
N GLY A 49 12.63 -19.12 54.07
CA GLY A 49 13.62 -20.14 53.71
C GLY A 49 14.62 -19.70 52.64
N TRP A 50 14.86 -18.40 52.47
CA TRP A 50 15.83 -17.90 51.49
C TRP A 50 17.26 -18.08 52.00
N SER A 51 18.12 -18.68 51.19
CA SER A 51 19.55 -18.82 51.48
C SER A 51 20.29 -17.49 51.25
N ASP A 52 21.46 -17.34 51.88
CA ASP A 52 22.32 -16.17 51.67
C ASP A 52 22.79 -16.07 50.20
N GLY A 53 22.99 -17.21 49.52
CA GLY A 53 23.28 -17.24 48.09
C GLY A 53 22.13 -16.72 47.23
N TYR A 54 20.89 -17.02 47.60
CA TYR A 54 19.71 -16.48 46.91
C TYR A 54 19.57 -14.97 47.15
N LEU A 55 19.84 -14.48 48.37
CA LEU A 55 19.87 -13.05 48.67
C LEU A 55 20.95 -12.32 47.86
N ALA A 56 22.16 -12.89 47.76
CA ALA A 56 23.24 -12.34 46.95
C ALA A 56 22.83 -12.26 45.47
N LEU A 57 22.15 -13.28 44.95
CA LEU A 57 21.61 -13.28 43.59
C LEU A 57 20.58 -12.15 43.39
N LEU A 58 19.62 -12.00 44.31
CA LEU A 58 18.60 -10.94 44.24
C LEU A 58 19.22 -9.54 44.34
N ASP A 59 20.21 -9.35 45.20
CA ASP A 59 20.90 -8.06 45.33
C ASP A 59 21.76 -7.73 44.12
N ALA A 60 22.23 -8.75 43.38
CA ALA A 60 22.92 -8.59 42.11
C ALA A 60 21.99 -8.19 40.95
N ARG A 61 20.69 -7.92 41.19
CA ARG A 61 19.69 -7.55 40.17
C ARG A 61 20.14 -6.46 39.19
N SER A 62 20.89 -5.46 39.64
CA SER A 62 21.40 -4.40 38.77
C SER A 62 22.39 -4.87 37.70
N HIS A 63 22.99 -6.05 37.88
CA HIS A 63 23.98 -6.65 37.00
C HIS A 63 23.47 -7.95 36.36
N TRP A 64 22.17 -8.25 36.46
CA TRP A 64 21.62 -9.43 35.81
C TRP A 64 21.75 -9.32 34.29
N LYS A 65 22.28 -10.38 33.70
CA LYS A 65 22.41 -10.57 32.25
C LYS A 65 21.15 -11.17 31.63
N ILE A 66 21.12 -11.23 30.30
CA ILE A 66 19.93 -11.50 29.49
C ILE A 66 19.19 -12.77 29.92
N ASP A 67 19.88 -13.90 30.13
CA ASP A 67 19.23 -15.17 30.50
C ASP A 67 18.39 -15.06 31.77
N ARG A 68 18.95 -14.41 32.80
CA ARG A 68 18.27 -14.22 34.08
C ARG A 68 17.11 -13.23 33.97
N VAL A 69 17.30 -12.16 33.19
CA VAL A 69 16.25 -11.17 32.94
C VAL A 69 15.08 -11.78 32.17
N LEU A 70 15.35 -12.66 31.19
CA LEU A 70 14.33 -13.40 30.46
C LEU A 70 13.54 -14.34 31.38
N GLU A 71 14.21 -15.05 32.29
CA GLU A 71 13.56 -15.93 33.27
C GLU A 71 12.60 -15.15 34.21
N GLU A 72 13.09 -14.03 34.76
CA GLU A 72 12.29 -13.17 35.63
C GLU A 72 11.12 -12.54 34.86
N ARG A 73 11.38 -12.00 33.66
CA ARG A 73 10.33 -11.46 32.77
C ARG A 73 9.26 -12.51 32.49
N ASN A 74 9.64 -13.72 32.09
CA ASN A 74 8.68 -14.78 31.77
C ASN A 74 7.81 -15.12 33.00
N THR A 75 8.35 -15.00 34.20
CA THR A 75 7.58 -15.18 35.44
C THR A 75 6.61 -14.02 35.66
N LEU A 76 7.05 -12.77 35.50
CA LEU A 76 6.19 -11.59 35.60
C LEU A 76 5.05 -11.59 34.57
N VAL A 77 5.37 -11.88 33.30
CA VAL A 77 4.40 -11.95 32.21
C VAL A 77 3.31 -12.99 32.50
N ARG A 78 3.71 -14.20 32.95
CA ARG A 78 2.76 -15.26 33.30
C ARG A 78 1.78 -14.80 34.38
N GLU A 79 2.29 -14.13 35.41
CA GLU A 79 1.47 -13.70 36.55
C GLU A 79 0.60 -12.47 36.25
N LEU A 80 1.08 -11.52 35.44
CA LEU A 80 0.27 -10.40 34.95
C LEU A 80 -0.87 -10.90 34.06
N THR A 81 -0.58 -11.79 33.10
CA THR A 81 -1.61 -12.39 32.23
C THR A 81 -2.63 -13.19 33.03
N HIS A 82 -2.18 -13.95 34.04
CA HIS A 82 -3.09 -14.69 34.93
C HIS A 82 -3.97 -13.75 35.74
N SER A 83 -3.38 -12.68 36.31
CA SER A 83 -4.14 -11.71 37.13
C SER A 83 -5.16 -10.94 36.30
N TYR A 84 -4.83 -10.59 35.05
CA TYR A 84 -5.78 -9.98 34.12
C TYR A 84 -6.97 -10.90 33.79
N ARG A 85 -6.73 -12.20 33.58
CA ARG A 85 -7.80 -13.18 33.37
C ARG A 85 -8.74 -13.26 34.58
N LEU A 86 -8.17 -13.37 35.79
CA LEU A 86 -8.95 -13.35 37.03
C LEU A 86 -9.80 -12.08 37.17
N LEU A 87 -9.24 -10.91 36.86
CA LEU A 87 -9.98 -9.64 36.87
C LEU A 87 -11.11 -9.63 35.83
N THR A 88 -10.86 -10.16 34.64
CA THR A 88 -11.85 -10.24 33.56
C THR A 88 -12.99 -11.19 33.93
N ASP A 89 -12.67 -12.36 34.50
CA ASP A 89 -13.67 -13.34 34.94
C ASP A 89 -14.50 -12.80 36.11
N PHE A 90 -13.85 -12.19 37.11
CA PHE A 90 -14.54 -11.51 38.21
C PHE A 90 -15.49 -10.41 37.71
N ALA A 91 -15.05 -9.60 36.76
CA ALA A 91 -15.86 -8.55 36.18
C ALA A 91 -17.07 -9.08 35.40
N ARG A 92 -16.93 -10.22 34.70
CA ARG A 92 -18.05 -10.89 34.03
C ARG A 92 -19.08 -11.40 35.04
N ASP A 93 -18.63 -12.05 36.11
CA ASP A 93 -19.50 -12.60 37.14
C ASP A 93 -20.25 -11.51 37.92
N HIS A 94 -19.69 -10.31 38.00
CA HIS A 94 -20.24 -9.16 38.74
C HIS A 94 -20.72 -8.02 37.83
N ALA A 95 -20.86 -8.25 36.53
CA ALA A 95 -21.20 -7.23 35.53
C ALA A 95 -22.55 -6.52 35.81
N HIS A 96 -23.47 -7.20 36.51
CA HIS A 96 -24.77 -6.65 36.90
C HIS A 96 -24.71 -5.62 38.04
N GLY A 97 -23.56 -5.48 38.72
CA GLY A 97 -23.35 -4.58 39.85
C GLY A 97 -22.95 -3.14 39.49
N GLY A 98 -22.77 -2.80 38.21
CA GLY A 98 -22.58 -1.42 37.73
C GLY A 98 -21.25 -0.72 38.08
N HIS A 99 -20.29 -1.42 38.72
CA HIS A 99 -19.07 -0.80 39.25
C HIS A 99 -17.80 -0.99 38.41
N ILE A 100 -17.81 -1.81 37.34
CA ILE A 100 -16.62 -2.07 36.52
C ILE A 100 -16.91 -1.68 35.07
N ASP A 101 -16.12 -0.74 34.52
CA ASP A 101 -16.25 -0.29 33.13
C ASP A 101 -15.60 -1.31 32.16
N PRO A 102 -16.37 -1.92 31.23
CA PRO A 102 -15.84 -2.81 30.19
C PRO A 102 -14.81 -2.15 29.27
N GLN A 103 -14.88 -0.83 29.07
CA GLN A 103 -13.93 -0.09 28.24
C GLN A 103 -12.56 -0.02 28.93
N GLU A 104 -12.51 0.28 30.23
CA GLU A 104 -11.26 0.30 31.00
C GLU A 104 -10.58 -1.08 31.03
N LEU A 105 -11.36 -2.15 31.20
CA LEU A 105 -10.84 -3.53 31.10
C LEU A 105 -10.24 -3.81 29.73
N SER A 106 -10.90 -3.37 28.66
CA SER A 106 -10.43 -3.55 27.29
C SER A 106 -9.13 -2.77 27.04
N LEU A 107 -9.03 -1.52 27.54
CA LEU A 107 -7.82 -0.70 27.46
C LEU A 107 -6.66 -1.32 28.25
N LEU A 108 -6.93 -1.80 29.47
CA LEU A 108 -5.93 -2.51 30.28
C LEU A 108 -5.44 -3.77 29.56
N GLY A 109 -6.35 -4.54 28.96
CA GLY A 109 -6.04 -5.69 28.13
C GLY A 109 -5.10 -5.31 26.98
N ARG A 110 -5.46 -4.29 26.19
CA ARG A 110 -4.64 -3.79 25.08
C ARG A 110 -3.25 -3.39 25.57
N ARG A 111 -3.13 -2.59 26.64
CA ARG A 111 -1.84 -2.20 27.21
C ARG A 111 -0.98 -3.39 27.61
N LEU A 112 -1.59 -4.40 28.25
CA LEU A 112 -0.90 -5.60 28.69
C LEU A 112 -0.39 -6.45 27.52
N TYR A 113 -1.22 -6.67 26.49
CA TYR A 113 -0.83 -7.41 25.29
C TYR A 113 0.23 -6.64 24.47
N THR A 114 0.06 -5.33 24.29
CA THR A 114 1.06 -4.46 23.65
C THR A 114 2.42 -4.54 24.36
N ALA A 115 2.47 -4.53 25.68
CA ALA A 115 3.75 -4.60 26.39
C ALA A 115 4.36 -6.01 26.43
N LEU A 116 3.54 -7.07 26.54
CA LEU A 116 4.02 -8.39 26.96
C LEU A 116 3.88 -9.50 25.90
N GLU A 117 2.94 -9.38 24.96
CA GLU A 117 2.66 -10.41 23.97
C GLU A 117 3.80 -10.54 22.95
N LYS A 118 4.20 -11.78 22.68
CA LYS A 118 5.13 -12.12 21.61
C LYS A 118 4.36 -12.50 20.35
N ARG A 119 4.64 -11.81 19.25
CA ARG A 119 4.05 -12.05 17.93
C ARG A 119 5.13 -12.00 16.85
N PRO A 120 4.99 -12.73 15.73
CA PRO A 120 5.92 -12.62 14.61
C PRO A 120 6.11 -11.16 14.18
N GLY A 121 7.36 -10.77 13.95
CA GLY A 121 7.74 -9.40 13.57
C GLY A 121 7.70 -8.37 14.70
N LYS A 122 6.98 -8.60 15.80
CA LYS A 122 6.98 -7.67 16.94
C LYS A 122 8.28 -7.79 17.74
N ILE A 123 8.95 -6.65 17.93
CA ILE A 123 10.13 -6.58 18.80
C ILE A 123 9.67 -6.59 20.25
N ASP A 124 10.03 -7.65 20.97
CA ASP A 124 9.65 -7.79 22.37
C ASP A 124 10.62 -7.06 23.31
N SER A 125 10.07 -6.31 24.27
CA SER A 125 10.85 -5.69 25.35
C SER A 125 11.20 -6.76 26.40
N ILE A 126 12.49 -7.07 26.53
CA ILE A 126 12.97 -8.07 27.48
C ILE A 126 13.27 -7.49 28.87
N ASN A 127 13.53 -6.18 28.96
CA ASN A 127 13.91 -5.53 30.20
C ASN A 127 12.98 -4.35 30.55
N PRO A 128 11.77 -4.62 31.09
CA PRO A 128 10.84 -3.58 31.57
C PRO A 128 11.31 -2.96 32.92
N GLY A 129 12.61 -2.66 33.06
CA GLY A 129 13.21 -2.18 34.31
C GLY A 129 13.61 -3.29 35.30
N ILE A 130 13.86 -4.51 34.83
CA ILE A 130 14.35 -5.62 35.66
C ILE A 130 15.82 -5.41 36.02
N SER A 131 16.69 -5.11 35.06
CA SER A 131 18.13 -4.86 35.28
C SER A 131 18.50 -3.44 34.85
N ARG A 132 19.63 -2.90 35.37
CA ARG A 132 20.11 -1.56 34.97
C ARG A 132 20.74 -1.55 33.58
N GLY A 133 21.23 -2.69 33.10
CA GLY A 133 21.84 -2.81 31.78
C GLY A 133 21.91 -4.25 31.31
N LEU A 134 21.70 -4.44 30.01
CA LEU A 134 21.83 -5.71 29.30
C LEU A 134 22.99 -5.70 28.30
N MET A 135 23.81 -4.65 28.33
CA MET A 135 24.93 -4.49 27.42
C MET A 135 25.86 -5.70 27.53
N GLU A 136 26.22 -6.22 26.36
CA GLU A 136 27.36 -7.11 26.22
C GLU A 136 28.54 -6.39 25.56
N GLU A 137 29.75 -6.74 26.00
CA GLU A 137 30.99 -6.23 25.41
C GLU A 137 31.19 -6.81 24.00
N GLN A 138 30.79 -8.07 23.81
CA GLN A 138 30.92 -8.78 22.55
C GLN A 138 29.71 -9.68 22.29
N ILE A 139 29.27 -9.74 21.03
CA ILE A 139 28.24 -10.66 20.55
C ILE A 139 28.69 -11.32 19.23
N SER A 140 28.19 -12.54 18.99
CA SER A 140 28.39 -13.24 17.72
C SER A 140 27.06 -13.35 16.96
N LEU A 141 27.02 -12.81 15.75
CA LEU A 141 25.93 -12.95 14.79
C LEU A 141 26.28 -14.01 13.76
N HIS A 142 25.45 -15.04 13.66
CA HIS A 142 25.60 -16.12 12.70
C HIS A 142 24.51 -16.02 11.63
N CYS A 143 24.88 -16.11 10.36
CA CYS A 143 23.94 -16.26 9.25
C CYS A 143 24.02 -17.71 8.74
N ARG A 144 22.89 -18.42 8.76
CA ARG A 144 22.77 -19.76 8.16
C ARG A 144 21.73 -19.74 7.05
N ASP A 145 22.08 -20.30 5.91
CA ASP A 145 21.13 -20.61 4.85
C ASP A 145 20.52 -21.99 5.14
N ASP A 146 19.21 -22.11 5.07
CA ASP A 146 18.52 -23.38 5.33
C ASP A 146 18.41 -24.29 4.10
N GLY A 147 18.96 -23.87 2.95
CA GLY A 147 18.96 -24.64 1.72
C GLY A 147 17.66 -24.49 0.90
N ALA A 148 16.62 -23.89 1.46
CA ALA A 148 15.43 -23.44 0.74
C ALA A 148 15.56 -21.99 0.24
N GLY A 149 16.70 -21.34 0.52
CA GLY A 149 16.97 -19.94 0.20
C GLY A 149 16.49 -18.97 1.28
N GLU A 150 16.00 -19.46 2.42
CA GLU A 150 15.66 -18.63 3.56
C GLU A 150 16.86 -18.49 4.50
N ARG A 151 17.23 -17.24 4.76
CA ARG A 151 18.33 -16.91 5.66
C ARG A 151 17.82 -16.86 7.09
N ARG A 152 18.55 -17.47 8.00
CA ARG A 152 18.31 -17.41 9.44
C ARG A 152 19.47 -16.76 10.15
N TRP A 153 19.16 -15.78 10.99
CA TRP A 153 20.09 -15.06 11.82
C TRP A 153 20.01 -15.59 13.25
N LEU A 154 21.17 -15.91 13.83
CA LEU A 154 21.29 -16.43 15.19
C LEU A 154 22.20 -15.51 16.00
N LEU A 155 21.77 -15.17 17.21
CA LEU A 155 22.52 -14.34 18.15
C LEU A 155 23.06 -15.17 19.30
N TYR A 156 24.37 -15.05 19.55
CA TYR A 156 25.06 -15.61 20.72
C TYR A 156 25.73 -14.50 21.52
N LEU A 157 25.85 -14.70 22.83
CA LEU A 157 26.55 -13.79 23.74
C LEU A 157 28.03 -14.16 23.81
N GLY A 158 28.91 -13.16 23.81
CA GLY A 158 30.35 -13.36 23.78
C GLY A 158 30.86 -13.83 22.41
N GLU A 159 32.08 -14.35 22.41
CA GLU A 159 32.73 -14.91 21.23
C GLU A 159 32.34 -16.38 21.06
N VAL A 160 31.42 -16.63 20.13
CA VAL A 160 31.00 -17.98 19.75
C VAL A 160 31.33 -18.20 18.27
N ASP A 161 32.30 -19.08 18.01
CA ASP A 161 32.70 -19.51 16.68
C ASP A 161 31.70 -20.52 16.06
N GLU A 162 31.93 -20.93 14.82
CA GLU A 162 31.06 -21.87 14.11
C GLU A 162 30.99 -23.28 14.74
N GLY A 163 32.06 -23.73 15.38
CA GLY A 163 32.12 -25.03 16.05
C GLY A 163 31.30 -25.02 17.34
N GLN A 164 31.50 -23.98 18.16
CA GLN A 164 30.77 -23.75 19.39
C GLN A 164 29.28 -23.51 19.14
N ALA A 165 28.92 -22.78 18.07
CA ALA A 165 27.54 -22.55 17.67
C ALA A 165 26.76 -23.82 17.27
N ARG A 166 27.39 -25.00 17.20
CA ARG A 166 26.70 -26.29 17.00
C ARG A 166 26.22 -26.91 18.32
N VAL A 167 26.87 -26.58 19.42
CA VAL A 167 26.59 -27.13 20.75
C VAL A 167 25.95 -26.10 21.70
N SER A 168 26.04 -24.82 21.35
CA SER A 168 25.41 -23.72 22.09
C SER A 168 24.00 -23.43 21.59
N HIS A 169 23.16 -22.89 22.48
CA HIS A 169 21.83 -22.39 22.11
C HIS A 169 21.87 -20.89 21.84
N PRO A 170 21.29 -20.42 20.73
CA PRO A 170 21.19 -19.00 20.45
C PRO A 170 20.20 -18.34 21.42
N ILE A 171 20.49 -17.10 21.83
CA ILE A 171 19.58 -16.29 22.63
C ILE A 171 18.34 -15.88 21.83
N LYS A 172 18.56 -15.58 20.55
CA LYS A 172 17.48 -15.25 19.62
C LYS A 172 17.80 -15.74 18.22
N THR A 173 16.74 -16.12 17.52
CA THR A 173 16.75 -16.53 16.11
C THR A 173 15.70 -15.73 15.37
N THR A 174 16.04 -15.17 14.21
CA THR A 174 15.12 -14.40 13.35
C THR A 174 15.36 -14.75 11.87
N GLY A 175 14.37 -14.49 11.01
CA GLY A 175 14.54 -14.57 9.55
C GLY A 175 15.14 -13.29 8.95
N SER A 176 14.99 -12.16 9.65
CA SER A 176 15.46 -10.84 9.23
C SER A 176 16.65 -10.38 10.07
N LEU A 177 17.67 -9.83 9.41
CA LEU A 177 18.78 -9.17 10.11
C LEU A 177 18.29 -7.91 10.81
N ILE A 178 17.42 -7.13 10.16
CA ILE A 178 16.86 -5.90 10.71
C ILE A 178 16.08 -6.19 11.98
N GLU A 179 15.30 -7.27 12.02
CA GLU A 179 14.61 -7.71 13.24
C GLU A 179 15.61 -8.01 14.35
N MET A 180 16.70 -8.73 14.04
CA MET A 180 17.75 -9.05 15.02
C MET A 180 18.42 -7.80 15.57
N LEU A 181 18.83 -6.88 14.70
CA LEU A 181 19.52 -5.65 15.09
C LEU A 181 18.60 -4.70 15.84
N ALA A 182 17.35 -4.55 15.40
CA ALA A 182 16.33 -3.76 16.10
C ALA A 182 16.08 -4.33 17.50
N TRP A 183 15.98 -5.66 17.64
CA TRP A 183 15.84 -6.32 18.93
C TRP A 183 17.04 -6.07 19.84
N CYS A 184 18.26 -6.20 19.32
CA CYS A 184 19.48 -5.95 20.09
C CYS A 184 19.58 -4.50 20.56
N HIS A 185 19.28 -3.56 19.66
CA HIS A 185 19.36 -2.11 19.91
C HIS A 185 18.31 -1.65 20.92
N LEU A 186 17.03 -1.99 20.70
CA LEU A 186 15.93 -1.57 21.57
C LEU A 186 16.02 -2.17 22.98
N ASN A 187 16.55 -3.39 23.10
CA ASN A 187 16.80 -4.03 24.39
C ASN A 187 18.15 -3.66 25.01
N ARG A 188 18.92 -2.76 24.39
CA ARG A 188 20.24 -2.28 24.85
C ARG A 188 21.24 -3.41 25.09
N VAL A 189 21.15 -4.47 24.29
CA VAL A 189 22.14 -5.55 24.24
C VAL A 189 23.41 -5.04 23.56
N ILE A 190 23.23 -4.23 22.52
CA ILE A 190 24.31 -3.53 21.81
C ILE A 190 24.29 -2.04 22.15
N LEU A 191 25.47 -1.47 22.38
CA LEU A 191 25.69 -0.03 22.57
C LEU A 191 26.88 0.42 21.72
N PRO A 192 27.12 1.74 21.57
CA PRO A 192 28.37 2.23 20.98
C PRO A 192 29.58 1.64 21.72
N GLY A 193 30.34 0.77 21.05
CA GLY A 193 31.49 0.06 21.63
C GLY A 193 31.32 -1.46 21.75
N THR A 194 30.11 -2.02 21.59
CA THR A 194 29.92 -3.47 21.54
C THR A 194 30.59 -4.06 20.28
N LEU A 195 31.45 -5.05 20.47
CA LEU A 195 32.09 -5.78 19.38
C LEU A 195 31.11 -6.81 18.81
N ILE A 196 30.80 -6.66 17.52
CA ILE A 196 29.93 -7.61 16.82
C ILE A 196 30.83 -8.48 15.94
N ALA A 197 30.94 -9.77 16.23
CA ALA A 197 31.55 -10.75 15.34
C ALA A 197 30.48 -11.30 14.38
N GLN A 198 30.83 -11.48 13.10
CA GLN A 198 29.94 -12.03 12.08
C GLN A 198 30.48 -13.37 11.60
N TYR A 199 29.62 -14.38 11.53
CA TYR A 199 29.94 -15.71 11.03
C TYR A 199 28.93 -16.14 9.95
N PRO A 200 29.40 -16.68 8.81
CA PRO A 200 30.81 -16.72 8.38
C PRO A 200 31.39 -15.32 8.18
N GLU A 201 32.72 -15.18 8.22
CA GLU A 201 33.41 -13.87 8.05
C GLU A 201 33.10 -13.25 6.68
N GLU A 202 33.07 -14.06 5.62
CA GLU A 202 32.59 -13.69 4.29
C GLU A 202 31.07 -13.88 4.18
N GLY A 203 30.34 -13.23 5.09
CA GLY A 203 28.89 -13.26 5.12
C GLY A 203 28.23 -12.40 4.03
N PRO A 204 26.89 -12.51 3.87
CA PRO A 204 26.15 -11.74 2.86
C PRO A 204 26.09 -10.23 3.13
N VAL A 205 26.43 -9.79 4.35
CA VAL A 205 26.33 -8.40 4.79
C VAL A 205 27.72 -7.89 5.13
N ALA A 206 28.22 -6.94 4.36
CA ALA A 206 29.53 -6.35 4.59
C ALA A 206 29.54 -5.55 5.91
N ARG A 207 30.72 -5.44 6.54
CA ARG A 207 30.91 -4.70 7.79
C ARG A 207 30.45 -3.23 7.70
N ALA A 208 30.70 -2.58 6.57
CA ALA A 208 30.27 -1.21 6.32
C ALA A 208 28.74 -1.08 6.25
N GLU A 209 28.07 -2.03 5.59
CA GLU A 209 26.61 -2.10 5.54
C GLU A 209 26.02 -2.33 6.94
N LEU A 210 26.55 -3.30 7.71
CA LEU A 210 26.12 -3.54 9.09
C LEU A 210 26.20 -2.25 9.95
N ASN A 211 27.31 -1.53 9.84
CA ASN A 211 27.50 -0.28 10.59
C ASN A 211 26.49 0.81 10.16
N ALA A 212 26.18 0.91 8.86
CA ALA A 212 25.19 1.85 8.33
C ALA A 212 23.75 1.49 8.78
N LEU A 213 23.41 0.20 8.79
CA LEU A 213 22.14 -0.31 9.32
C LEU A 213 21.98 0.06 10.80
N LEU A 214 23.00 -0.21 11.62
CA LEU A 214 22.99 0.14 13.04
C LEU A 214 22.92 1.66 13.27
N ALA A 215 23.62 2.46 12.48
CA ALA A 215 23.51 3.91 12.55
C ALA A 215 22.07 4.38 12.26
N THR A 216 21.47 3.85 11.19
CA THR A 216 20.10 4.20 10.79
C THR A 216 19.08 3.78 11.85
N LEU A 217 19.24 2.60 12.45
CA LEU A 217 18.39 2.14 13.56
C LEU A 217 18.50 3.04 14.79
N ARG A 218 19.71 3.52 15.14
CA ARG A 218 19.90 4.46 16.25
C ARG A 218 19.22 5.80 15.99
N ASP A 219 19.26 6.29 14.76
CA ASP A 219 18.68 7.57 14.39
C ASP A 219 17.15 7.54 14.39
N HIS A 220 16.54 6.45 13.90
CA HIS A 220 15.08 6.30 13.79
C HIS A 220 14.42 5.71 15.05
N CYS A 221 15.18 5.04 15.91
CA CYS A 221 14.69 4.46 17.16
C CYS A 221 15.64 4.83 18.32
N PRO A 222 15.63 6.08 18.81
CA PRO A 222 16.56 6.49 19.86
C PRO A 222 16.39 5.66 21.15
N ALA A 223 17.49 5.25 21.77
CA ALA A 223 17.45 4.39 22.94
C ALA A 223 16.78 5.11 24.13
N GLY A 224 15.72 4.52 24.69
CA GLY A 224 14.97 5.10 25.81
C GLY A 224 13.75 5.94 25.43
N SER A 225 13.44 6.09 24.15
CA SER A 225 12.09 6.44 23.72
C SER A 225 11.21 5.19 23.75
N GLU A 226 10.88 4.68 24.93
CA GLU A 226 9.69 3.84 25.03
C GLU A 226 8.53 4.75 24.61
N PRO A 227 7.81 4.47 23.52
CA PRO A 227 6.67 5.29 23.17
C PRO A 227 5.67 5.11 24.32
N GLU A 228 5.50 6.12 25.18
CA GLU A 228 4.38 6.10 26.11
C GLU A 228 3.12 5.99 25.25
N SER A 229 2.48 4.83 25.34
CA SER A 229 1.18 4.59 24.71
C SER A 229 0.20 5.48 25.46
N ASP A 230 -0.23 6.55 24.82
CA ASP A 230 -1.32 7.37 25.34
C ASP A 230 -2.56 6.47 25.49
N MET A 231 -3.24 6.56 26.63
CA MET A 231 -4.43 5.74 26.89
C MET A 231 -5.51 6.01 25.83
N GLU A 232 -5.56 7.23 25.29
CA GLU A 232 -6.42 7.58 24.17
C GLU A 232 -6.05 6.83 22.88
N ALA A 233 -4.74 6.66 22.60
CA ALA A 233 -4.28 5.93 21.42
C ALA A 233 -4.62 4.44 21.46
N LEU A 234 -4.70 3.85 22.67
CA LEU A 234 -5.12 2.47 22.88
C LEU A 234 -6.63 2.27 22.68
N ALA A 235 -7.45 3.33 22.66
CA ALA A 235 -8.88 3.23 22.40
C ALA A 235 -9.18 2.98 20.91
N SER A 236 -8.33 3.47 20.03
CA SER A 236 -8.42 3.32 18.57
C SER A 236 -7.61 2.12 18.03
N PRO A 237 -7.88 1.68 16.79
CA PRO A 237 -7.04 0.71 16.10
C PRO A 237 -5.57 1.16 16.02
N PRO A 238 -4.60 0.23 15.96
CA PRO A 238 -3.19 0.57 15.85
C PRO A 238 -2.93 1.25 14.50
N ALA A 239 -2.31 2.42 14.54
CA ALA A 239 -1.92 3.21 13.37
C ALA A 239 -0.38 3.31 13.28
N ALA A 240 0.18 3.44 12.08
CA ALA A 240 1.62 3.63 11.92
C ALA A 240 2.02 5.07 12.25
N ARG A 241 2.86 5.28 13.26
CA ARG A 241 3.43 6.60 13.58
C ARG A 241 4.66 6.90 12.74
N ALA A 242 5.56 5.92 12.65
CA ALA A 242 6.80 6.00 11.88
C ALA A 242 7.00 4.71 11.08
N CYS A 243 7.54 4.85 9.87
CA CYS A 243 7.89 3.75 9.00
C CYS A 243 9.25 4.01 8.34
N THR A 244 10.16 3.06 8.48
CA THR A 244 11.48 3.08 7.84
C THR A 244 11.66 1.80 7.06
N LEU A 245 11.95 1.92 5.76
CA LEU A 245 12.20 0.80 4.88
C LEU A 245 13.70 0.48 4.86
N PHE A 246 14.04 -0.80 4.96
CA PHE A 246 15.36 -1.34 4.65
C PHE A 246 15.25 -2.20 3.39
N VAL A 247 16.02 -1.86 2.36
CA VAL A 247 15.86 -2.44 1.02
C VAL A 247 17.15 -3.14 0.59
N ASN A 248 16.99 -4.41 0.19
CA ASN A 248 18.08 -5.30 -0.25
C ASN A 248 19.18 -5.53 0.78
N THR A 249 18.83 -5.66 2.06
CA THR A 249 19.78 -5.93 3.14
C THR A 249 20.64 -7.17 2.84
N GLY A 250 21.95 -6.98 2.65
CA GLY A 250 22.89 -8.06 2.31
C GLY A 250 22.66 -8.72 0.96
N ILE A 251 22.10 -7.98 -0.01
CA ILE A 251 21.87 -8.42 -1.38
C ILE A 251 22.28 -7.29 -2.32
N ASP A 252 23.29 -7.50 -3.17
CA ASP A 252 23.55 -6.57 -4.27
C ASP A 252 22.61 -6.90 -5.46
N PRO A 253 21.61 -6.05 -5.78
CA PRO A 253 20.73 -6.28 -6.91
C PRO A 253 21.46 -6.25 -8.27
N MET A 254 22.65 -5.65 -8.33
CA MET A 254 23.43 -5.53 -9.57
C MET A 254 24.29 -6.77 -9.86
N ASP A 255 24.54 -7.65 -8.90
CA ASP A 255 25.41 -8.83 -9.09
C ASP A 255 24.94 -9.70 -10.25
N ARG A 256 23.64 -9.97 -10.32
CA ARG A 256 23.04 -10.77 -11.40
C ARG A 256 23.14 -10.07 -12.76
N LEU A 257 22.95 -8.75 -12.80
CA LEU A 257 22.99 -7.95 -14.03
C LEU A 257 24.43 -7.75 -14.54
N SER A 258 25.39 -7.63 -13.62
CA SER A 258 26.83 -7.54 -13.89
C SER A 258 27.33 -8.80 -14.58
N ARG A 259 27.00 -9.98 -14.03
CA ARG A 259 27.37 -11.28 -14.61
C ARG A 259 26.80 -11.49 -16.02
N LEU A 260 25.70 -10.83 -16.35
CA LEU A 260 25.08 -10.88 -17.68
C LEU A 260 25.62 -9.81 -18.65
N GLY A 261 26.52 -8.91 -18.23
CA GLY A 261 27.11 -7.86 -19.07
C GLY A 261 26.15 -6.73 -19.48
N LYS A 262 25.00 -6.58 -18.80
CA LYS A 262 23.88 -5.71 -19.24
C LYS A 262 23.82 -4.34 -18.54
N GLN A 263 24.94 -3.83 -18.01
CA GLN A 263 24.91 -2.67 -17.11
C GLN A 263 24.70 -1.29 -17.79
N LEU A 264 24.91 -1.15 -19.12
CA LEU A 264 25.20 0.18 -19.71
C LEU A 264 24.44 0.54 -21.00
N THR A 265 23.39 -0.16 -21.39
CA THR A 265 22.77 0.03 -22.73
C THR A 265 21.57 0.98 -22.80
N SER A 266 21.06 1.50 -21.67
CA SER A 266 19.82 2.29 -21.65
C SER A 266 19.91 3.56 -20.80
N LYS A 267 19.15 4.59 -21.21
CA LYS A 267 18.94 5.82 -20.44
C LYS A 267 17.97 5.63 -19.26
N ARG A 268 17.27 4.50 -19.17
CA ARG A 268 16.30 4.23 -18.11
C ARG A 268 17.02 3.86 -16.80
N SER A 269 16.86 4.71 -15.79
CA SER A 269 17.53 4.60 -14.49
C SER A 269 16.58 4.44 -13.29
N ASP A 270 15.28 4.23 -13.52
CA ASP A 270 14.33 4.00 -12.42
C ASP A 270 14.63 2.66 -11.74
N PRO A 271 14.86 2.62 -10.41
CA PRO A 271 15.09 1.36 -9.69
C PRO A 271 14.00 0.30 -9.84
N LEU A 272 12.75 0.68 -10.11
CA LEU A 272 11.66 -0.28 -10.29
C LEU A 272 11.59 -0.84 -11.73
N SER A 273 12.22 -0.19 -12.70
CA SER A 273 12.30 -0.64 -14.09
C SER A 273 13.66 -0.22 -14.67
N PHE A 274 14.70 -0.96 -14.33
CA PHE A 274 16.07 -0.55 -14.58
C PHE A 274 16.65 -1.15 -15.87
N GLY A 275 17.36 -0.30 -16.62
CA GLY A 275 18.12 -0.70 -17.79
C GLY A 275 17.25 -1.12 -18.99
N ALA A 276 17.89 -1.77 -19.98
CA ALA A 276 17.21 -2.25 -21.18
C ALA A 276 16.36 -3.49 -20.92
N THR A 277 16.60 -4.21 -19.82
CA THR A 277 15.86 -5.42 -19.44
C THR A 277 14.65 -5.11 -18.56
N HIS A 278 14.41 -3.83 -18.23
CA HIS A 278 13.32 -3.43 -17.34
C HIS A 278 13.31 -4.26 -16.03
N ALA A 279 14.48 -4.46 -15.43
CA ALA A 279 14.58 -5.27 -14.23
C ALA A 279 14.27 -4.44 -12.98
N SER A 280 13.48 -4.95 -12.04
CA SER A 280 13.39 -4.35 -10.72
C SER A 280 14.70 -4.56 -9.95
N LEU A 281 15.28 -3.49 -9.41
CA LEU A 281 16.40 -3.54 -8.47
C LEU A 281 15.94 -3.77 -7.04
N VAL A 282 14.64 -3.90 -6.77
CA VAL A 282 14.10 -4.21 -5.45
C VAL A 282 13.90 -5.72 -5.34
N VAL A 283 14.72 -6.36 -4.51
CA VAL A 283 14.71 -7.81 -4.26
C VAL A 283 14.04 -8.12 -2.93
N SER A 284 14.34 -7.34 -1.89
CA SER A 284 13.72 -7.47 -0.57
C SER A 284 13.41 -6.11 0.04
N VAL A 285 12.33 -6.06 0.83
CA VAL A 285 11.88 -4.87 1.55
C VAL A 285 11.52 -5.27 2.97
N GLU A 286 12.16 -4.65 3.95
CA GLU A 286 11.89 -4.85 5.36
C GLU A 286 11.36 -3.54 5.96
N LEU A 287 10.17 -3.59 6.57
CA LEU A 287 9.49 -2.44 7.16
C LEU A 287 9.75 -2.43 8.66
N LEU A 288 10.44 -1.41 9.16
CA LEU A 288 10.49 -1.07 10.58
C LEU A 288 9.38 -0.06 10.88
N LEU A 289 8.36 -0.50 11.61
CA LEU A 289 7.17 0.29 11.93
C LEU A 289 7.10 0.55 13.43
N THR A 290 6.77 1.77 13.82
CA THR A 290 6.35 2.09 15.19
C THR A 290 4.88 2.46 15.18
N THR A 291 4.06 1.81 16.02
CA THR A 291 2.60 2.00 16.04
C THR A 291 2.16 3.04 17.07
N SER A 292 0.92 3.51 16.97
CA SER A 292 0.25 4.37 17.96
C SER A 292 0.15 3.71 19.33
N TRP A 293 0.10 2.38 19.37
CA TRP A 293 0.13 1.59 20.61
C TRP A 293 1.53 1.51 21.22
N GLY A 294 2.57 2.02 20.56
CA GLY A 294 3.95 1.96 21.04
C GLY A 294 4.66 0.64 20.73
N GLU A 295 4.11 -0.17 19.83
CA GLU A 295 4.78 -1.40 19.38
C GLU A 295 5.77 -1.08 18.27
N VAL A 296 6.92 -1.76 18.29
CA VAL A 296 7.86 -1.78 17.17
C VAL A 296 7.72 -3.12 16.43
N LEU A 297 7.47 -3.04 15.12
CA LEU A 297 7.28 -4.19 14.25
C LEU A 297 8.35 -4.17 13.15
N VAL A 298 8.89 -5.33 12.83
CA VAL A 298 9.72 -5.58 11.65
C VAL A 298 9.04 -6.61 10.78
N LEU A 299 8.70 -6.24 9.55
CA LEU A 299 8.03 -7.10 8.58
C LEU A 299 8.90 -7.23 7.34
N ALA A 300 9.18 -8.46 6.91
CA ALA A 300 10.05 -8.72 5.77
C ALA A 300 9.24 -9.23 4.58
N TYR A 301 9.53 -8.70 3.40
CA TYR A 301 8.87 -9.00 2.15
C TYR A 301 9.89 -9.25 1.04
N GLN A 302 9.55 -10.12 0.08
CA GLN A 302 10.44 -10.47 -1.03
C GLN A 302 9.77 -10.29 -2.40
N GLY A 303 10.58 -9.84 -3.36
CA GLY A 303 10.18 -9.66 -4.75
C GLY A 303 9.14 -8.55 -4.96
N THR A 304 8.60 -8.51 -6.18
CA THR A 304 7.61 -7.50 -6.59
C THR A 304 6.29 -7.67 -5.85
N SER A 305 5.80 -8.91 -5.66
CA SER A 305 4.60 -9.17 -4.87
C SER A 305 4.78 -8.71 -3.43
N GLY A 306 5.94 -9.02 -2.82
CA GLY A 306 6.28 -8.55 -1.49
C GLY A 306 6.33 -7.02 -1.39
N LEU A 307 6.86 -6.32 -2.40
CA LEU A 307 6.80 -4.86 -2.45
C LEU A 307 5.34 -4.37 -2.42
N MET A 308 4.44 -4.99 -3.19
CA MET A 308 3.02 -4.61 -3.23
C MET A 308 2.32 -4.88 -1.90
N GLU A 309 2.55 -6.06 -1.32
CA GLU A 309 2.01 -6.44 0.00
C GLU A 309 2.52 -5.51 1.11
N SER A 310 3.80 -5.14 1.06
CA SER A 310 4.39 -4.20 2.01
C SER A 310 3.76 -2.81 1.92
N LEU A 311 3.45 -2.35 0.70
CA LEU A 311 2.77 -1.08 0.47
C LEU A 311 1.32 -1.13 0.97
N CYS A 312 0.59 -2.22 0.71
CA CYS A 312 -0.77 -2.42 1.24
C CYS A 312 -0.78 -2.45 2.78
N HIS A 313 0.15 -3.19 3.40
CA HIS A 313 0.26 -3.25 4.87
C HIS A 313 0.54 -1.86 5.44
N TYR A 314 1.53 -1.15 4.88
CA TYR A 314 1.86 0.20 5.28
C TYR A 314 0.65 1.14 5.17
N LEU A 315 -0.05 1.15 4.03
CA LEU A 315 -1.22 2.00 3.79
C LEU A 315 -2.35 1.71 4.78
N LYS A 316 -2.60 0.44 5.10
CA LYS A 316 -3.60 0.04 6.10
C LYS A 316 -3.32 0.66 7.46
N LEU A 317 -2.07 0.63 7.92
CA LEU A 317 -1.69 1.21 9.21
C LEU A 317 -1.57 2.73 9.15
N ALA A 318 -1.05 3.29 8.06
CA ALA A 318 -0.80 4.73 7.93
C ALA A 318 -2.08 5.55 7.76
N LEU A 319 -3.15 4.92 7.26
CA LEU A 319 -4.46 5.55 7.02
C LEU A 319 -5.52 5.07 8.00
N ALA A 320 -5.13 4.35 9.06
CA ALA A 320 -6.03 3.99 10.14
C ALA A 320 -6.53 5.26 10.86
N PRO A 321 -7.80 5.30 11.30
CA PRO A 321 -8.37 6.47 11.96
C PRO A 321 -7.65 6.76 13.28
N THR A 322 -6.85 7.82 13.31
CA THR A 322 -6.08 8.25 14.48
C THR A 322 -5.97 9.78 14.53
N HIS A 323 -5.88 10.33 15.74
CA HIS A 323 -5.72 11.78 15.94
C HIS A 323 -4.32 12.32 15.61
N GLN A 324 -3.36 11.44 15.30
CA GLN A 324 -1.97 11.81 15.13
C GLN A 324 -1.51 11.64 13.69
N ALA A 325 -0.81 12.65 13.18
CA ALA A 325 -0.25 12.62 11.83
C ALA A 325 0.82 11.53 11.71
N THR A 326 0.76 10.79 10.60
CA THR A 326 1.76 9.79 10.25
C THR A 326 2.97 10.48 9.62
N HIS A 327 4.18 10.13 10.06
CA HIS A 327 5.42 10.70 9.53
C HIS A 327 5.70 10.21 8.10
N GLU A 328 6.49 10.98 7.34
CA GLU A 328 6.93 10.52 6.02
C GLU A 328 7.81 9.28 6.14
N VAL A 329 7.64 8.36 5.18
CA VAL A 329 8.43 7.13 5.09
C VAL A 329 9.84 7.46 4.65
N SER A 330 10.82 6.97 5.39
CA SER A 330 12.23 6.93 4.98
C SER A 330 12.59 5.56 4.42
N ALA A 331 13.58 5.48 3.54
CA ALA A 331 14.02 4.23 2.94
C ALA A 331 15.54 4.17 2.79
N HIS A 332 16.13 3.04 3.15
CA HIS A 332 17.56 2.87 3.29
C HIS A 332 18.02 1.58 2.62
N SER A 333 18.97 1.71 1.70
CA SER A 333 19.71 0.62 1.10
C SER A 333 21.20 0.95 1.24
N PHE A 334 22.03 -0.07 1.40
CA PHE A 334 23.48 0.11 1.59
C PHE A 334 24.32 -0.93 0.83
N SER A 335 23.67 -1.91 0.20
CA SER A 335 24.32 -3.07 -0.40
C SER A 335 24.94 -2.83 -1.78
N SER A 336 24.72 -1.67 -2.41
CA SER A 336 25.17 -1.42 -3.79
C SER A 336 25.48 0.05 -4.09
N VAL A 337 26.16 0.28 -5.21
CA VAL A 337 26.43 1.64 -5.74
C VAL A 337 25.12 2.39 -6.09
N ARG A 338 24.04 1.65 -6.37
CA ARG A 338 22.72 2.22 -6.72
C ARG A 338 21.82 2.45 -5.50
N SER A 339 22.28 2.11 -4.31
CA SER A 339 21.49 2.16 -3.09
C SER A 339 20.83 3.52 -2.82
N ALA A 340 21.54 4.64 -3.06
CA ALA A 340 20.95 5.98 -2.89
C ALA A 340 19.75 6.24 -3.82
N GLY A 341 19.79 5.72 -5.05
CA GLY A 341 18.69 5.83 -6.01
C GLY A 341 17.50 4.96 -5.60
N ILE A 342 17.76 3.72 -5.18
CA ILE A 342 16.75 2.78 -4.66
C ILE A 342 16.04 3.40 -3.45
N SER A 343 16.79 3.84 -2.44
CA SER A 343 16.28 4.54 -1.27
C SER A 343 15.32 5.67 -1.62
N ARG A 344 15.78 6.63 -2.43
CA ARG A 344 14.95 7.80 -2.79
C ARG A 344 13.67 7.40 -3.50
N ARG A 345 13.76 6.45 -4.43
CA ARG A 345 12.62 6.00 -5.23
C ARG A 345 11.54 5.34 -4.38
N LEU A 346 11.93 4.48 -3.44
CA LEU A 346 11.00 3.74 -2.59
C LEU A 346 10.35 4.63 -1.54
N ALA A 347 11.13 5.53 -0.92
CA ALA A 347 10.57 6.57 -0.06
C ALA A 347 9.55 7.43 -0.81
N GLN A 348 9.87 7.86 -2.03
CA GLN A 348 8.93 8.61 -2.86
C GLN A 348 7.66 7.81 -3.16
N LEU A 349 7.79 6.55 -3.59
CA LEU A 349 6.66 5.67 -3.92
C LEU A 349 5.68 5.55 -2.74
N PHE A 350 6.19 5.21 -1.55
CA PHE A 350 5.35 5.01 -0.35
C PHE A 350 4.65 6.30 0.07
N ASN A 351 5.36 7.43 0.02
CA ASN A 351 4.79 8.73 0.39
C ASN A 351 3.79 9.25 -0.66
N ASP A 352 4.04 9.05 -1.95
CA ASP A 352 3.11 9.44 -3.02
C ASP A 352 1.84 8.58 -2.99
N ALA A 353 1.97 7.28 -2.74
CA ALA A 353 0.83 6.38 -2.54
C ALA A 353 0.00 6.81 -1.31
N ARG A 354 0.63 7.07 -0.16
CA ARG A 354 -0.09 7.58 1.03
C ARG A 354 -0.85 8.86 0.70
N ARG A 355 -0.16 9.86 0.14
CA ARG A 355 -0.76 11.16 -0.22
C ARG A 355 -1.92 11.02 -1.21
N CYS A 356 -1.88 10.04 -2.11
CA CYS A 356 -3.00 9.73 -3.01
C CYS A 356 -4.25 9.31 -2.22
N PHE A 357 -4.11 8.34 -1.33
CA PHE A 357 -5.25 7.82 -0.57
C PHE A 357 -5.75 8.79 0.52
N GLU A 358 -4.87 9.59 1.13
CA GLU A 358 -5.27 10.67 2.05
C GLU A 358 -6.22 11.68 1.40
N ARG A 359 -5.97 12.04 0.15
CA ARG A 359 -6.85 12.96 -0.62
C ARG A 359 -8.24 12.40 -0.88
N CYS A 360 -8.41 11.09 -0.81
CA CYS A 360 -9.70 10.42 -0.98
C CYS A 360 -10.54 10.48 0.31
N GLY A 361 -9.94 10.86 1.45
CA GLY A 361 -10.59 10.87 2.76
C GLY A 361 -10.53 9.53 3.49
N GLU A 362 -10.98 9.53 4.75
CA GLU A 362 -10.81 8.40 5.67
C GLU A 362 -11.43 7.09 5.20
N ALA A 363 -12.50 7.11 4.40
CA ALA A 363 -13.16 5.91 3.87
C ALA A 363 -13.38 5.98 2.35
N GLY A 364 -12.78 6.96 1.68
CA GLY A 364 -13.01 7.16 0.25
C GLY A 364 -12.36 6.04 -0.58
N PRO A 365 -13.05 5.53 -1.62
CA PRO A 365 -12.42 4.62 -2.55
C PRO A 365 -11.28 5.36 -3.27
N GLY A 366 -10.18 4.68 -3.51
CA GLY A 366 -9.03 5.23 -4.18
C GLY A 366 -8.26 4.15 -4.91
N ARG A 367 -7.52 4.56 -5.94
CA ARG A 367 -6.69 3.65 -6.72
C ARG A 367 -5.32 4.28 -6.95
N PHE A 368 -4.28 3.46 -6.90
CA PHE A 368 -2.91 3.88 -7.16
C PHE A 368 -2.25 2.91 -8.13
N LEU A 369 -1.80 3.42 -9.28
CA LEU A 369 -1.18 2.63 -10.35
C LEU A 369 0.31 2.88 -10.39
N LEU A 370 1.09 1.80 -10.41
CA LEU A 370 2.52 1.85 -10.67
C LEU A 370 2.96 0.76 -11.65
N GLN A 371 4.16 0.92 -12.21
CA GLN A 371 4.82 -0.08 -13.05
C GLN A 371 6.09 -0.59 -12.35
N VAL A 372 6.25 -1.91 -12.33
CA VAL A 372 7.47 -2.58 -11.85
C VAL A 372 7.94 -3.52 -12.94
N GLY A 373 9.13 -3.24 -13.46
CA GLY A 373 9.65 -3.85 -14.68
C GLY A 373 8.75 -3.57 -15.88
N ASP A 374 8.18 -4.63 -16.45
CA ASP A 374 7.21 -4.56 -17.56
C ASP A 374 5.75 -4.67 -17.09
N ASP A 375 5.52 -5.13 -15.86
CA ASP A 375 4.19 -5.37 -15.30
C ASP A 375 3.61 -4.10 -14.66
N TYR A 376 2.29 -3.97 -14.75
CA TYR A 376 1.52 -2.90 -14.13
C TYR A 376 0.80 -3.40 -12.89
N HIS A 377 0.86 -2.63 -11.80
CA HIS A 377 0.20 -2.97 -10.54
C HIS A 377 -0.76 -1.87 -10.13
N LEU A 378 -2.03 -2.24 -9.93
CA LEU A 378 -3.08 -1.35 -9.44
C LEU A 378 -3.41 -1.69 -8.00
N LEU A 379 -3.09 -0.79 -7.07
CA LEU A 379 -3.58 -0.86 -5.69
C LEU A 379 -4.97 -0.23 -5.60
N GLN A 380 -5.85 -0.85 -4.82
CA GLN A 380 -7.21 -0.40 -4.58
C GLN A 380 -7.55 -0.50 -3.11
N ARG A 381 -8.28 0.50 -2.63
CA ARG A 381 -8.88 0.46 -1.30
C ARG A 381 -10.27 -0.18 -1.37
N GLN A 382 -10.52 -1.19 -0.54
CA GLN A 382 -11.82 -1.83 -0.36
C GLN A 382 -12.17 -1.85 1.12
N GLY A 383 -13.05 -0.93 1.54
CA GLY A 383 -13.32 -0.71 2.96
C GLY A 383 -12.08 -0.19 3.70
N GLU A 384 -11.69 -0.88 4.77
CA GLU A 384 -10.47 -0.58 5.55
C GLU A 384 -9.21 -1.26 5.01
N ASP A 385 -9.35 -2.19 4.04
CA ASP A 385 -8.26 -2.99 3.51
C ASP A 385 -7.77 -2.49 2.15
N PHE A 386 -6.53 -2.88 1.83
CA PHE A 386 -5.84 -2.56 0.57
C PHE A 386 -5.48 -3.85 -0.15
N HIS A 387 -5.84 -3.91 -1.43
CA HIS A 387 -5.57 -5.03 -2.31
C HIS A 387 -4.88 -4.54 -3.58
N TRP A 388 -4.23 -5.44 -4.30
CA TRP A 388 -3.56 -5.10 -5.56
C TRP A 388 -3.89 -6.11 -6.65
N LEU A 389 -3.88 -5.63 -7.89
CA LEU A 389 -4.03 -6.40 -9.11
C LEU A 389 -2.81 -6.21 -10.00
N SER A 390 -2.37 -7.24 -10.71
CA SER A 390 -1.28 -7.17 -11.68
C SER A 390 -1.76 -7.40 -13.11
N PHE A 391 -1.19 -6.66 -14.05
CA PHE A 391 -1.44 -6.76 -15.48
C PHE A 391 -0.11 -6.87 -16.22
N GLN A 392 0.01 -7.86 -17.11
CA GLN A 392 1.25 -8.13 -17.86
C GLN A 392 1.37 -7.26 -19.11
N THR A 393 0.25 -6.72 -19.59
CA THR A 393 0.23 -5.88 -20.79
C THR A 393 -0.57 -4.60 -20.57
N LEU A 394 -0.26 -3.58 -21.38
CA LEU A 394 -0.98 -2.31 -21.35
C LEU A 394 -2.44 -2.49 -21.76
N GLU A 395 -2.74 -3.42 -22.67
CA GLU A 395 -4.11 -3.72 -23.11
C GLU A 395 -4.96 -4.24 -21.96
N GLN A 396 -4.45 -5.20 -21.16
CA GLN A 396 -5.14 -5.72 -19.98
C GLN A 396 -5.42 -4.61 -18.95
N LEU A 397 -4.44 -3.72 -18.73
CA LEU A 397 -4.62 -2.57 -17.85
C LEU A 397 -5.71 -1.62 -18.40
N LEU A 398 -5.69 -1.31 -19.69
CA LEU A 398 -6.66 -0.43 -20.33
C LEU A 398 -8.08 -1.01 -20.29
N GLU A 399 -8.22 -2.34 -20.45
CA GLU A 399 -9.50 -3.04 -20.29
C GLU A 399 -10.07 -2.83 -18.89
N MET A 400 -9.27 -3.08 -17.84
CA MET A 400 -9.70 -2.85 -16.45
C MET A 400 -10.00 -1.37 -16.16
N LEU A 401 -9.22 -0.45 -16.71
CA LEU A 401 -9.48 0.99 -16.57
C LEU A 401 -10.78 1.42 -17.26
N GLY A 402 -11.22 0.68 -18.29
CA GLY A 402 -12.47 0.91 -19.01
C GLY A 402 -13.68 0.15 -18.50
N GLU A 403 -13.57 -0.60 -17.40
CA GLU A 403 -14.74 -1.23 -16.79
C GLU A 403 -15.71 -0.18 -16.20
N PRO A 404 -17.02 -0.29 -16.47
CA PRO A 404 -18.03 0.59 -15.87
C PRO A 404 -18.01 0.53 -14.35
N ARG A 405 -18.14 1.70 -13.70
CA ARG A 405 -18.17 1.81 -12.23
C ARG A 405 -19.48 2.41 -11.74
N GLU A 406 -19.92 1.96 -10.57
CA GLU A 406 -21.12 2.51 -9.92
C GLU A 406 -20.85 3.84 -9.20
N GLN A 407 -19.63 4.01 -8.71
CA GLN A 407 -19.19 5.17 -7.94
C GLN A 407 -17.83 5.65 -8.44
N TYR A 408 -17.60 6.96 -8.33
CA TYR A 408 -16.34 7.58 -8.69
C TYR A 408 -15.21 7.06 -7.82
N GLN A 409 -14.14 6.59 -8.46
CA GLN A 409 -12.94 6.13 -7.77
C GLN A 409 -11.72 6.81 -8.38
N PRO A 410 -11.13 7.84 -7.71
CA PRO A 410 -9.96 8.54 -8.23
C PRO A 410 -8.81 7.56 -8.45
N LEU A 411 -8.07 7.79 -9.54
CA LEU A 411 -6.86 7.05 -9.86
C LEU A 411 -5.66 8.00 -9.84
N CYS A 412 -4.69 7.72 -8.98
CA CYS A 412 -3.37 8.35 -9.08
C CYS A 412 -2.41 7.40 -9.79
N VAL A 413 -1.61 7.96 -10.69
CA VAL A 413 -0.54 7.23 -11.39
C VAL A 413 0.79 7.68 -10.80
N ASP A 414 1.62 6.72 -10.43
CA ASP A 414 2.97 6.94 -9.94
C ASP A 414 3.80 7.77 -10.95
N GLY A 415 4.66 8.65 -10.42
CA GLY A 415 5.37 9.66 -11.21
C GLY A 415 6.41 9.14 -12.21
N GLN A 416 6.79 7.85 -12.17
CA GLN A 416 7.66 7.22 -13.17
C GLN A 416 6.91 6.23 -14.06
N THR A 417 5.62 6.01 -13.78
CA THR A 417 4.79 5.03 -14.48
C THR A 417 4.17 5.65 -15.74
N LEU A 418 4.18 4.91 -16.86
CA LEU A 418 3.48 5.27 -18.09
C LEU A 418 3.81 6.67 -18.66
N GLN A 419 5.02 7.18 -18.41
CA GLN A 419 5.45 8.54 -18.81
C GLN A 419 5.42 8.77 -20.33
N GLU A 420 5.56 7.71 -21.12
CA GLU A 420 5.49 7.75 -22.59
C GLU A 420 4.05 7.80 -23.14
N THR A 421 3.05 7.77 -22.25
CA THR A 421 1.62 7.77 -22.60
C THR A 421 0.94 9.02 -22.02
N PRO A 422 -0.22 9.43 -22.57
CA PRO A 422 -0.97 10.54 -21.98
C PRO A 422 -1.66 10.20 -20.66
N LEU A 423 -1.73 8.91 -20.27
CA LEU A 423 -2.55 8.43 -19.14
C LEU A 423 -2.27 9.16 -17.81
N PRO A 424 -1.01 9.39 -17.38
CA PRO A 424 -0.73 10.14 -16.14
C PRO A 424 -1.29 11.56 -16.18
N THR A 425 -1.32 12.19 -17.35
CA THR A 425 -1.90 13.53 -17.53
C THR A 425 -3.43 13.48 -17.52
N LEU A 426 -4.04 12.48 -18.17
CA LEU A 426 -5.50 12.29 -18.14
C LEU A 426 -6.02 12.20 -16.70
N PHE A 427 -5.46 11.29 -15.91
CA PHE A 427 -5.93 11.03 -14.55
C PHE A 427 -5.59 12.15 -13.56
N ARG A 428 -4.54 12.95 -13.82
CA ARG A 428 -4.29 14.20 -13.05
C ARG A 428 -5.37 15.27 -13.28
N HIS A 429 -6.01 15.26 -14.45
CA HIS A 429 -7.11 16.15 -14.77
C HIS A 429 -8.49 15.57 -14.49
N ASP A 430 -8.57 14.32 -14.00
CA ASP A 430 -9.84 13.64 -13.71
C ASP A 430 -10.67 14.39 -12.66
N ARG A 431 -11.98 14.49 -12.88
CA ARG A 431 -12.90 15.22 -12.00
C ARG A 431 -14.18 14.42 -11.82
N PRO A 432 -14.65 14.23 -10.57
CA PRO A 432 -15.87 13.48 -10.29
C PRO A 432 -17.09 14.14 -10.94
N GLY A 433 -17.98 13.34 -11.51
CA GLY A 433 -19.25 13.80 -12.06
C GLY A 433 -19.18 14.45 -13.45
N LEU A 434 -17.98 14.63 -14.02
CA LEU A 434 -17.81 15.25 -15.33
C LEU A 434 -17.36 14.24 -16.38
N ILE A 435 -17.91 14.34 -17.59
CA ILE A 435 -17.35 13.67 -18.76
C ILE A 435 -16.21 14.54 -19.30
N GLN A 436 -15.03 13.96 -19.45
CA GLN A 436 -13.85 14.68 -19.92
C GLN A 436 -13.26 13.99 -21.13
N LEU A 437 -13.17 14.71 -22.23
CA LEU A 437 -12.74 14.19 -23.52
C LEU A 437 -11.43 14.83 -23.93
N PHE A 438 -10.47 13.99 -24.30
CA PHE A 438 -9.12 14.38 -24.65
C PHE A 438 -8.79 13.82 -26.03
N HIS A 439 -8.16 14.61 -26.89
CA HIS A 439 -7.65 14.10 -28.17
C HIS A 439 -6.18 14.44 -28.38
N HIS A 440 -5.49 13.54 -29.08
CA HIS A 440 -4.12 13.71 -29.51
C HIS A 440 -3.99 13.30 -30.99
N THR A 441 -3.53 14.20 -31.84
CA THR A 441 -3.34 13.91 -33.27
C THR A 441 -1.85 13.85 -33.60
N ARG A 442 -1.39 12.71 -34.13
CA ARG A 442 0.01 12.50 -34.52
C ARG A 442 0.09 11.60 -35.76
N ARG A 443 0.91 12.00 -36.75
CA ARG A 443 1.17 11.24 -37.99
C ARG A 443 -0.13 10.83 -38.74
N GLY A 444 -1.11 11.72 -38.80
CA GLY A 444 -2.37 11.44 -39.50
C GLY A 444 -3.33 10.50 -38.77
N ILE A 445 -3.08 10.17 -37.50
CA ILE A 445 -3.97 9.40 -36.63
C ILE A 445 -4.37 10.29 -35.44
N THR A 446 -5.67 10.35 -35.16
CA THR A 446 -6.21 10.97 -33.96
C THR A 446 -6.59 9.89 -32.94
N ARG A 447 -6.02 9.99 -31.74
CA ARG A 447 -6.40 9.20 -30.57
C ARG A 447 -7.35 10.00 -29.71
N LEU A 448 -8.49 9.41 -29.41
CA LEU A 448 -9.52 9.95 -28.54
C LEU A 448 -9.49 9.18 -27.23
N PHE A 449 -9.47 9.90 -26.11
CA PHE A 449 -9.62 9.38 -24.76
C PHE A 449 -10.82 10.05 -24.11
N LEU A 450 -11.60 9.29 -23.34
CA LEU A 450 -12.71 9.80 -22.56
C LEU A 450 -12.61 9.24 -21.16
N LEU A 451 -12.68 10.12 -20.16
CA LEU A 451 -12.97 9.78 -18.78
C LEU A 451 -14.44 10.07 -18.53
N ASP A 452 -15.17 9.08 -18.05
CA ASP A 452 -16.57 9.25 -17.68
C ASP A 452 -16.71 9.85 -16.27
N GLU A 453 -17.96 10.06 -15.86
CA GLU A 453 -18.31 10.68 -14.59
C GLU A 453 -17.79 9.91 -13.36
N GLN A 454 -17.46 8.63 -13.53
CA GLN A 454 -16.98 7.74 -12.48
C GLN A 454 -15.48 7.42 -12.60
N GLY A 455 -14.78 8.05 -13.55
CA GLY A 455 -13.35 7.88 -13.76
C GLY A 455 -12.98 6.58 -14.49
N ALA A 456 -13.91 6.02 -15.29
CA ALA A 456 -13.62 4.93 -16.22
C ALA A 456 -13.12 5.47 -17.57
N LEU A 457 -12.20 4.76 -18.19
CA LEU A 457 -11.46 5.18 -19.38
C LEU A 457 -12.01 4.52 -20.65
N PHE A 458 -12.28 5.33 -21.67
CA PHE A 458 -12.53 4.88 -23.03
C PHE A 458 -11.44 5.39 -23.97
N GLN A 459 -11.03 4.55 -24.93
CA GLN A 459 -10.05 4.91 -25.96
C GLN A 459 -10.50 4.47 -27.36
N GLN A 460 -10.28 5.34 -28.35
CA GLN A 460 -10.49 5.05 -29.76
C GLN A 460 -9.42 5.71 -30.62
N GLU A 461 -8.93 4.99 -31.63
CA GLU A 461 -8.08 5.56 -32.68
C GLU A 461 -8.91 5.74 -33.95
N MET A 462 -8.65 6.82 -34.69
CA MET A 462 -9.32 7.13 -35.95
C MET A 462 -8.39 7.92 -36.88
N PRO A 463 -8.64 7.92 -38.20
CA PRO A 463 -7.92 8.80 -39.13
C PRO A 463 -8.04 10.27 -38.71
N ALA A 464 -6.97 11.04 -38.92
CA ALA A 464 -6.97 12.45 -38.57
C ALA A 464 -8.04 13.21 -39.34
N THR A 465 -8.82 13.98 -38.60
CA THR A 465 -9.85 14.87 -39.11
C THR A 465 -9.62 16.28 -38.59
N ASP A 466 -10.37 17.23 -39.14
CA ASP A 466 -10.42 18.58 -38.60
C ASP A 466 -10.86 18.59 -37.13
N GLU A 467 -10.10 19.29 -36.27
CA GLU A 467 -10.31 19.33 -34.82
C GLU A 467 -11.69 19.90 -34.47
N HIS A 468 -12.11 20.94 -35.18
CA HIS A 468 -13.41 21.58 -34.97
C HIS A 468 -14.55 20.62 -35.31
N PHE A 469 -14.42 19.90 -36.44
CA PHE A 469 -15.37 18.86 -36.82
C PHE A 469 -15.46 17.76 -35.76
N LEU A 470 -14.32 17.17 -35.37
CA LEU A 470 -14.26 16.10 -34.37
C LEU A 470 -14.96 16.50 -33.06
N MET A 471 -14.61 17.67 -32.51
CA MET A 471 -15.20 18.15 -31.25
C MET A 471 -16.72 18.28 -31.35
N LEU A 472 -17.22 18.84 -32.45
CA LEU A 472 -18.65 19.05 -32.66
C LEU A 472 -19.42 17.72 -32.75
N GLN A 473 -18.83 16.70 -33.39
CA GLN A 473 -19.42 15.34 -33.43
C GLN A 473 -19.56 14.74 -32.03
N GLN A 474 -18.49 14.78 -31.24
CA GLN A 474 -18.49 14.20 -29.91
C GLN A 474 -19.42 14.98 -28.97
N GLN A 475 -19.44 16.31 -29.07
CA GLN A 475 -20.37 17.15 -28.30
C GLN A 475 -21.82 16.76 -28.56
N ARG A 476 -22.22 16.58 -29.82
CA ARG A 476 -23.60 16.21 -30.18
C ARG A 476 -24.01 14.85 -29.63
N PHE A 477 -23.12 13.86 -29.75
CA PHE A 477 -23.37 12.55 -29.17
C PHE A 477 -23.54 12.61 -27.65
N LEU A 478 -22.68 13.39 -26.98
CA LEU A 478 -22.76 13.60 -25.52
C LEU A 478 -24.02 14.37 -25.12
N ASP A 479 -24.41 15.40 -25.86
CA ASP A 479 -25.66 16.13 -25.62
C ASP A 479 -26.89 15.24 -25.84
N GLY A 480 -26.85 14.34 -26.82
CA GLY A 480 -27.86 13.30 -27.03
C GLY A 480 -27.96 12.32 -25.84
N ILE A 481 -26.82 11.85 -25.31
CA ILE A 481 -26.79 11.01 -24.09
C ILE A 481 -27.38 11.77 -22.89
N ARG A 482 -27.05 13.06 -22.74
CA ARG A 482 -27.55 13.90 -21.65
C ARG A 482 -29.06 14.08 -21.75
N LEU A 483 -29.59 14.35 -22.95
CA LEU A 483 -31.03 14.44 -23.22
C LEU A 483 -31.74 13.11 -22.92
N LEU A 484 -31.19 11.98 -23.39
CA LEU A 484 -31.73 10.65 -23.11
C LEU A 484 -31.83 10.40 -21.59
N ARG A 485 -30.80 10.78 -20.84
CA ARG A 485 -30.77 10.64 -19.37
C ARG A 485 -31.74 11.57 -18.66
N SER A 486 -31.94 12.80 -19.15
CA SER A 486 -32.89 13.74 -18.54
C SER A 486 -34.33 13.33 -18.76
N LEU A 487 -34.67 12.82 -19.95
CA LEU A 487 -36.00 12.29 -20.25
C LEU A 487 -36.34 11.06 -19.40
N ARG A 488 -35.31 10.37 -18.88
CA ARG A 488 -35.44 9.18 -18.02
C ARG A 488 -35.30 9.49 -16.52
N ALA A 489 -34.93 10.71 -16.13
CA ALA A 489 -34.73 11.07 -14.73
C ALA A 489 -36.05 11.46 -14.06
N GLU A 490 -36.29 11.00 -12.83
CA GLU A 490 -37.48 11.37 -12.04
C GLU A 490 -37.51 12.86 -11.66
N GLN A 491 -36.34 13.52 -11.59
CA GLN A 491 -36.20 14.96 -11.38
C GLN A 491 -35.47 15.60 -12.58
N PRO A 492 -36.21 16.19 -13.54
CA PRO A 492 -35.67 16.52 -14.87
C PRO A 492 -34.78 17.78 -14.93
N ALA A 493 -34.83 18.68 -13.94
CA ALA A 493 -34.36 20.06 -14.13
C ALA A 493 -32.90 20.34 -13.70
N HIS A 494 -32.35 19.64 -12.69
CA HIS A 494 -31.07 20.06 -12.08
C HIS A 494 -29.79 19.51 -12.75
N ARG A 495 -29.82 18.35 -13.41
CA ARG A 495 -28.61 17.73 -14.01
C ARG A 495 -28.26 18.22 -15.42
N LEU A 496 -29.23 18.75 -16.17
CA LEU A 496 -29.01 19.21 -17.56
C LEU A 496 -28.11 20.44 -17.68
N LEU A 497 -28.02 21.27 -16.63
CA LEU A 497 -27.31 22.55 -16.67
C LEU A 497 -25.88 22.48 -16.09
N LEU A 498 -25.59 21.51 -15.22
CA LEU A 498 -24.37 21.51 -14.40
C LEU A 498 -23.23 20.65 -14.98
N ASP A 499 -23.55 19.58 -15.73
CA ASP A 499 -22.55 18.61 -16.18
C ASP A 499 -22.28 18.71 -17.69
N ARG A 500 -21.67 19.81 -18.14
CA ARG A 500 -21.22 19.92 -19.54
C ARG A 500 -19.91 19.16 -19.74
N PRO A 501 -19.75 18.41 -20.85
CA PRO A 501 -18.51 17.72 -21.12
C PRO A 501 -17.36 18.72 -21.30
N CYS A 502 -16.22 18.40 -20.72
CA CYS A 502 -14.99 19.18 -20.86
C CYS A 502 -14.16 18.62 -22.00
N PHE A 503 -13.60 19.50 -22.83
CA PHE A 503 -12.76 19.12 -23.96
C PHE A 503 -11.33 19.58 -23.75
N TYR A 504 -10.37 18.73 -24.11
CA TYR A 504 -8.95 19.01 -23.97
C TYR A 504 -8.17 18.52 -25.18
N ARG A 505 -7.15 19.28 -25.59
CA ARG A 505 -6.13 18.83 -26.54
C ARG A 505 -4.89 18.40 -25.78
N LEU A 506 -4.39 17.21 -26.09
CA LEU A 506 -3.13 16.69 -25.60
C LEU A 506 -2.00 17.12 -26.53
N GLN A 507 -1.03 17.85 -25.98
CA GLN A 507 0.22 18.18 -26.66
C GLN A 507 1.37 17.44 -26.01
N GLN A 508 2.32 17.00 -26.84
CA GLN A 508 3.54 16.37 -26.38
C GLN A 508 4.67 17.40 -26.45
N ASP A 509 5.35 17.64 -25.34
CA ASP A 509 6.50 18.54 -25.27
C ASP A 509 7.75 17.92 -25.94
N ARG A 510 8.87 18.66 -25.92
CA ARG A 510 10.15 18.20 -26.51
C ARG A 510 10.76 17.01 -25.75
N ASP A 511 10.42 16.86 -24.48
CA ASP A 511 10.91 15.80 -23.60
C ASP A 511 9.98 14.57 -23.62
N GLY A 512 8.92 14.60 -24.42
CA GLY A 512 7.97 13.50 -24.58
C GLY A 512 6.81 13.50 -23.59
N ARG A 513 6.71 14.49 -22.69
CA ARG A 513 5.65 14.59 -21.69
C ARG A 513 4.39 15.19 -22.29
N PHE A 514 3.24 14.79 -21.76
CA PHE A 514 1.93 15.24 -22.22
C PHE A 514 1.36 16.34 -21.33
N ASP A 515 0.90 17.42 -21.97
CA ASP A 515 0.15 18.51 -21.35
C ASP A 515 -1.27 18.59 -21.92
N CYS A 516 -2.22 19.03 -21.08
CA CYS A 516 -3.62 19.23 -21.45
C CYS A 516 -3.93 20.72 -21.66
N ILE A 517 -4.42 21.06 -22.84
CA ILE A 517 -4.92 22.41 -23.15
C ILE A 517 -6.45 22.36 -23.19
N PRO A 518 -7.17 23.13 -22.35
CA PRO A 518 -8.62 23.17 -22.39
C PRO A 518 -9.10 23.78 -23.71
N LEU A 519 -10.16 23.21 -24.26
CA LEU A 519 -10.81 23.66 -25.48
C LEU A 519 -12.26 24.04 -25.21
N GLN A 520 -12.74 25.05 -25.92
CA GLN A 520 -14.15 25.39 -25.96
C GLN A 520 -14.74 24.84 -27.25
N PRO A 521 -15.72 23.94 -27.19
CA PRO A 521 -16.34 23.43 -28.39
C PRO A 521 -17.10 24.58 -29.09
N PRO A 522 -17.14 24.55 -30.43
CA PRO A 522 -17.75 25.63 -31.20
C PRO A 522 -19.25 25.77 -30.91
N ARG A 523 -19.70 27.02 -30.69
CA ARG A 523 -21.08 27.29 -30.24
C ARG A 523 -22.13 27.29 -31.36
N HIS A 524 -21.77 27.59 -32.61
CA HIS A 524 -22.73 27.71 -33.73
C HIS A 524 -22.12 27.38 -35.10
N ARG A 525 -22.98 26.78 -35.94
CA ARG A 525 -22.88 26.38 -37.36
C ARG A 525 -22.04 25.15 -37.69
N LEU A 526 -22.76 24.07 -37.95
CA LEU A 526 -22.36 23.07 -38.93
C LEU A 526 -22.10 23.74 -40.29
N PRO A 527 -21.22 23.17 -41.13
CA PRO A 527 -21.30 23.39 -42.57
C PRO A 527 -22.71 23.00 -43.07
N ASP A 528 -23.28 23.72 -44.04
CA ASP A 528 -24.63 23.48 -44.59
C ASP A 528 -24.87 22.07 -45.15
N ASN A 529 -23.81 21.26 -45.32
CA ASN A 529 -23.84 19.92 -45.91
C ASN A 529 -23.58 18.81 -44.88
N TYR A 530 -23.73 19.10 -43.59
CA TYR A 530 -23.53 18.11 -42.56
C TYR A 530 -24.79 17.27 -42.30
N LEU A 531 -24.64 15.95 -42.31
CA LEU A 531 -25.71 14.98 -42.06
C LEU A 531 -25.61 14.41 -40.64
N GLU A 532 -26.68 14.58 -39.87
CA GLU A 532 -26.85 13.88 -38.60
C GLU A 532 -27.17 12.41 -38.84
N LEU A 533 -26.43 11.52 -38.18
CA LEU A 533 -26.68 10.09 -38.18
C LEU A 533 -27.10 9.66 -36.77
N ARG A 534 -28.32 9.13 -36.65
CA ARG A 534 -28.88 8.61 -35.41
C ARG A 534 -29.22 7.13 -35.57
N LEU A 535 -28.99 6.35 -34.51
CA LEU A 535 -29.49 4.98 -34.43
C LEU A 535 -30.72 4.95 -33.53
N VAL A 536 -31.78 4.30 -33.99
CA VAL A 536 -32.93 3.95 -33.17
C VAL A 536 -33.00 2.44 -33.00
N SER A 537 -33.06 1.96 -31.77
CA SER A 537 -33.19 0.54 -31.45
C SER A 537 -33.82 0.32 -30.07
N ASP A 538 -34.31 -0.88 -29.78
CA ASP A 538 -34.78 -1.24 -28.44
C ASP A 538 -33.63 -1.60 -27.48
N SER A 539 -32.48 -2.05 -27.98
CA SER A 539 -31.34 -2.44 -27.15
C SER A 539 -29.97 -2.16 -27.80
N LEU A 540 -28.90 -2.33 -27.03
CA LEU A 540 -27.52 -2.30 -27.56
C LEU A 540 -27.14 -3.59 -28.30
N ASP A 541 -27.93 -4.66 -28.18
CA ASP A 541 -27.70 -5.91 -28.92
C ASP A 541 -28.50 -5.91 -30.23
N LEU A 542 -27.86 -5.38 -31.27
CA LEU A 542 -28.44 -5.28 -32.61
C LEU A 542 -28.63 -6.61 -33.32
N ARG A 543 -28.15 -7.74 -32.78
CA ARG A 543 -28.40 -9.07 -33.37
C ARG A 543 -29.83 -9.53 -33.16
N HIS A 544 -30.41 -9.13 -32.03
CA HIS A 544 -31.72 -9.61 -31.58
C HIS A 544 -32.75 -8.48 -31.45
N SER A 545 -32.32 -7.21 -31.55
CA SER A 545 -33.23 -6.06 -31.49
C SER A 545 -33.47 -5.43 -32.86
N PRO A 546 -34.74 -5.12 -33.20
CA PRO A 546 -35.04 -4.32 -34.37
C PRO A 546 -34.34 -2.96 -34.24
N HIS A 547 -33.80 -2.47 -35.35
CA HIS A 547 -33.08 -1.21 -35.39
C HIS A 547 -33.11 -0.59 -36.78
N TYR A 548 -32.96 0.73 -36.81
CA TYR A 548 -32.84 1.51 -38.03
C TYR A 548 -31.89 2.69 -37.82
N LEU A 549 -31.24 3.10 -38.90
CA LEU A 549 -30.38 4.28 -38.93
C LEU A 549 -31.13 5.41 -39.63
N VAL A 550 -31.15 6.59 -39.02
CA VAL A 550 -31.75 7.81 -39.57
C VAL A 550 -30.64 8.77 -39.95
N CYS A 551 -30.57 9.14 -41.23
CA CYS A 551 -29.59 10.06 -41.77
C CYS A 551 -30.30 11.24 -42.46
N GLY A 552 -30.36 12.40 -41.81
CA GLY A 552 -31.21 13.51 -42.26
C GLY A 552 -32.68 13.08 -42.30
N ASP A 553 -33.31 13.17 -43.47
CA ASP A 553 -34.73 12.81 -43.69
C ASP A 553 -34.94 11.36 -44.17
N ARG A 554 -33.87 10.55 -44.24
CA ARG A 554 -33.95 9.18 -44.76
C ARG A 554 -33.72 8.14 -43.66
N GLU A 555 -34.56 7.12 -43.64
CA GLU A 555 -34.48 5.99 -42.72
C GLU A 555 -33.99 4.73 -43.43
N PHE A 556 -33.15 3.94 -42.75
CA PHE A 556 -32.58 2.69 -43.24
C PHE A 556 -32.83 1.60 -42.21
N SER A 557 -33.79 0.71 -42.50
CA SER A 557 -34.19 -0.35 -41.58
C SER A 557 -33.33 -1.61 -41.73
N ALA A 558 -32.91 -2.20 -40.60
CA ALA A 558 -32.24 -3.49 -40.60
C ALA A 558 -33.14 -4.61 -41.19
N PHE A 559 -34.46 -4.46 -41.09
CA PHE A 559 -35.42 -5.40 -41.67
C PHE A 559 -35.41 -5.39 -43.21
N GLU A 560 -35.20 -4.22 -43.80
CA GLU A 560 -35.18 -4.04 -45.27
C GLU A 560 -33.82 -4.43 -45.87
N TYR A 561 -32.73 -3.98 -45.24
CA TYR A 561 -31.39 -4.09 -45.82
C TYR A 561 -30.56 -5.25 -45.27
N GLY A 562 -30.92 -5.84 -44.12
CA GLY A 562 -30.16 -6.94 -43.50
C GLY A 562 -28.66 -6.63 -43.38
N GLU A 563 -27.82 -7.50 -43.93
CA GLU A 563 -26.35 -7.32 -43.96
C GLU A 563 -25.90 -6.11 -44.81
N GLN A 564 -26.72 -5.66 -45.76
CA GLN A 564 -26.43 -4.51 -46.63
C GLN A 564 -26.73 -3.15 -45.97
N LEU A 565 -27.21 -3.13 -44.72
CA LEU A 565 -27.54 -1.90 -44.02
C LEU A 565 -26.35 -0.91 -43.96
N PHE A 566 -25.19 -1.37 -43.49
CA PHE A 566 -24.03 -0.50 -43.32
C PHE A 566 -23.41 -0.02 -44.65
N PRO A 567 -23.22 -0.89 -45.67
CA PRO A 567 -22.84 -0.44 -47.01
C PRO A 567 -23.79 0.58 -47.61
N THR A 568 -25.10 0.35 -47.52
CA THR A 568 -26.11 1.26 -48.10
C THR A 568 -26.07 2.63 -47.43
N VAL A 569 -25.99 2.67 -46.10
CA VAL A 569 -25.87 3.92 -45.35
C VAL A 569 -24.55 4.63 -45.67
N ALA A 570 -23.44 3.91 -45.74
CA ALA A 570 -22.14 4.49 -46.08
C ALA A 570 -22.12 5.09 -47.49
N ALA A 571 -22.70 4.40 -48.49
CA ALA A 571 -22.83 4.89 -49.85
C ALA A 571 -23.72 6.14 -49.93
N TYR A 572 -24.85 6.13 -49.21
CA TYR A 572 -25.73 7.30 -49.14
C TYR A 572 -25.02 8.52 -48.52
N ILE A 573 -24.32 8.33 -47.39
CA ILE A 573 -23.58 9.43 -46.74
C ILE A 573 -22.46 9.93 -47.65
N LEU A 574 -21.73 9.04 -48.33
CA LEU A 574 -20.64 9.42 -49.23
C LEU A 574 -21.16 10.27 -50.40
N GLY A 575 -22.29 9.90 -51.01
CA GLY A 575 -22.88 10.64 -52.13
C GLY A 575 -23.37 12.05 -51.76
N GLN A 576 -23.65 12.30 -50.48
CA GLN A 576 -24.09 13.60 -49.97
C GLN A 576 -22.94 14.54 -49.59
N ARG A 577 -21.70 14.04 -49.54
CA ARG A 577 -20.53 14.85 -49.19
C ARG A 577 -20.04 15.67 -50.37
N ARG A 578 -19.69 16.94 -50.12
CA ARG A 578 -18.98 17.76 -51.12
C ARG A 578 -17.67 17.08 -51.49
N GLU A 579 -17.45 16.90 -52.79
CA GLU A 579 -16.25 16.27 -53.36
C GLU A 579 -16.01 14.81 -52.93
N HIS A 580 -17.05 14.09 -52.46
CA HIS A 580 -16.92 12.68 -52.02
C HIS A 580 -15.78 12.45 -51.00
N ARG A 581 -15.51 13.46 -50.15
CA ARG A 581 -14.42 13.36 -49.16
C ARG A 581 -14.66 12.19 -48.21
N GLN A 582 -13.61 11.44 -47.93
CA GLN A 582 -13.69 10.17 -47.20
C GLN A 582 -13.40 10.30 -45.69
N TYR A 583 -13.78 11.42 -45.07
CA TYR A 583 -13.63 11.53 -43.62
C TYR A 583 -14.50 10.49 -42.88
N PRO A 584 -14.14 10.05 -41.67
CA PRO A 584 -14.93 9.05 -40.94
C PRO A 584 -16.40 9.45 -40.74
N ILE A 585 -17.30 8.49 -40.87
CA ILE A 585 -18.70 8.58 -40.45
C ILE A 585 -18.76 8.50 -38.92
N TYR A 586 -19.49 9.44 -38.33
CA TYR A 586 -19.69 9.52 -36.89
C TYR A 586 -21.16 9.31 -36.55
N LEU A 587 -21.42 8.60 -35.46
CA LEU A 587 -22.75 8.48 -34.89
C LEU A 587 -22.99 9.68 -33.96
N THR A 588 -24.00 10.50 -34.27
CA THR A 588 -24.31 11.72 -33.50
C THR A 588 -25.43 11.56 -32.49
N GLY A 589 -26.20 10.49 -32.56
CA GLY A 589 -27.26 10.25 -31.58
C GLY A 589 -27.63 8.78 -31.48
N LEU A 590 -28.18 8.45 -30.33
CA LEU A 590 -28.66 7.12 -30.01
C LEU A 590 -29.99 7.23 -29.29
N GLU A 591 -31.02 6.61 -29.86
CA GLU A 591 -32.36 6.52 -29.30
C GLU A 591 -32.64 5.07 -28.95
N LEU A 592 -32.74 4.81 -27.64
CA LEU A 592 -33.04 3.49 -27.11
C LEU A 592 -34.49 3.44 -26.62
N ASN A 593 -35.33 2.69 -27.32
CA ASN A 593 -36.72 2.46 -26.96
C ASN A 593 -36.83 1.46 -25.79
N ARG A 594 -37.83 1.65 -24.92
CA ARG A 594 -37.99 0.87 -23.69
C ARG A 594 -38.32 -0.60 -24.01
N GLY A 595 -37.32 -1.47 -23.97
CA GLY A 595 -37.54 -2.91 -24.02
C GLY A 595 -36.35 -3.70 -23.45
N ALA A 596 -36.55 -4.30 -22.28
CA ALA A 596 -35.67 -5.25 -21.59
C ALA A 596 -34.48 -4.68 -20.79
N GLY A 597 -34.69 -4.55 -19.48
CA GLY A 597 -33.65 -4.41 -18.46
C GLY A 597 -33.60 -3.01 -17.84
N ASP A 598 -34.05 -2.90 -16.59
CA ASP A 598 -34.07 -1.70 -15.75
C ASP A 598 -32.66 -1.16 -15.39
N ARG A 599 -31.64 -1.51 -16.19
CA ARG A 599 -30.23 -1.20 -15.93
C ARG A 599 -29.84 0.10 -16.64
N ARG A 600 -29.44 1.09 -15.85
CA ARG A 600 -28.89 2.35 -16.35
C ARG A 600 -27.55 2.10 -17.05
N LEU A 601 -27.50 2.30 -18.37
CA LEU A 601 -26.28 2.16 -19.17
C LEU A 601 -25.25 3.25 -18.81
N SER A 602 -23.99 2.83 -18.62
CA SER A 602 -22.86 3.72 -18.36
C SER A 602 -22.44 4.47 -19.63
N THR A 603 -21.74 5.60 -19.46
CA THR A 603 -21.20 6.39 -20.59
C THR A 603 -20.24 5.55 -21.42
N ILE A 604 -19.39 4.75 -20.76
CA ILE A 604 -18.40 3.88 -21.41
C ILE A 604 -19.06 2.80 -22.27
N GLU A 605 -20.15 2.17 -21.80
CA GLU A 605 -20.88 1.18 -22.60
C GLU A 605 -21.45 1.78 -23.88
N LEU A 606 -21.99 3.00 -23.80
CA LEU A 606 -22.52 3.73 -24.95
C LEU A 606 -21.41 4.11 -25.94
N PHE A 607 -20.24 4.53 -25.45
CA PHE A 607 -19.08 4.85 -26.29
C PHE A 607 -18.46 3.60 -26.93
N ASN A 608 -18.38 2.50 -26.20
CA ASN A 608 -17.93 1.21 -26.76
C ASN A 608 -18.88 0.70 -27.84
N PHE A 609 -20.19 0.87 -27.63
CA PHE A 609 -21.18 0.57 -28.65
C PHE A 609 -21.06 1.48 -29.88
N LYS A 610 -20.95 2.79 -29.67
CA LYS A 610 -20.68 3.78 -30.72
C LYS A 610 -19.44 3.42 -31.53
N LYS A 611 -18.32 3.08 -30.88
CA LYS A 611 -17.06 2.66 -31.52
C LYS A 611 -17.25 1.46 -32.44
N ARG A 612 -17.99 0.44 -32.00
CA ARG A 612 -18.29 -0.76 -32.82
C ARG A 612 -19.10 -0.39 -34.06
N LEU A 613 -20.14 0.44 -33.90
CA LEU A 613 -20.99 0.87 -35.00
C LEU A 613 -20.26 1.76 -36.02
N GLU A 614 -19.54 2.75 -35.53
CA GLU A 614 -18.69 3.60 -36.37
C GLU A 614 -17.62 2.76 -37.09
N GLY A 615 -17.07 1.74 -36.45
CA GLY A 615 -16.17 0.78 -37.08
C GLY A 615 -16.79 0.08 -38.29
N ARG A 616 -18.02 -0.42 -38.17
CA ARG A 616 -18.75 -1.07 -39.28
C ARG A 616 -19.05 -0.10 -40.42
N LEU A 617 -19.54 1.10 -40.10
CA LEU A 617 -19.82 2.15 -41.10
C LEU A 617 -18.57 2.59 -41.85
N ASN A 618 -17.47 2.82 -41.12
CA ASN A 618 -16.22 3.26 -41.71
C ASN A 618 -15.48 2.16 -42.48
N HIS A 619 -15.65 0.89 -42.08
CA HIS A 619 -15.18 -0.23 -42.87
C HIS A 619 -15.91 -0.31 -44.22
N ALA A 620 -17.24 -0.14 -44.21
CA ALA A 620 -18.04 -0.10 -45.43
C ALA A 620 -17.67 1.11 -46.32
N LEU A 621 -17.48 2.29 -45.72
CA LEU A 621 -17.00 3.48 -46.43
C LEU A 621 -15.63 3.25 -47.10
N ALA A 622 -14.72 2.58 -46.40
CA ALA A 622 -13.39 2.27 -46.92
C ALA A 622 -13.42 1.22 -48.05
N ALA A 623 -14.40 0.31 -48.03
CA ALA A 623 -14.62 -0.64 -49.13
C ALA A 623 -15.10 0.09 -50.39
N LEU A 624 -16.07 1.00 -50.25
CA LEU A 624 -16.60 1.83 -51.35
C LEU A 624 -15.56 2.79 -51.95
N ALA A 625 -14.51 3.11 -51.19
CA ALA A 625 -13.39 3.94 -51.66
C ALA A 625 -12.37 3.17 -52.53
N ARG A 626 -12.42 1.84 -52.52
CA ARG A 626 -11.51 0.94 -53.26
C ARG A 626 -12.14 0.41 -54.56
N GLU A 627 -13.45 0.54 -54.69
CA GLU A 627 -14.24 0.34 -55.92
C GLU A 627 -14.25 1.63 -56.73
#